data_AF-A0A9E0FNM5-F1
#
_entry.id   AF-A0A9E0FNM5-F1
#
_cell.length_a   1.000
_cell.length_b   1.000
_cell.length_c   1.000
_cell.angle_alpha   90.00
_cell.angle_beta   90.00
_cell.angle_gamma   90.00
#
_symmetry.space_group_name_H-M   'P 1'
#
loop_
_entity.id
_entity.type
_entity.pdbx_description
1 polymer ?
#
loop_
_entity_poly.entity_id
_entity_poly.type
_entity_poly.pdbx_seq_one_letter_code
_entity_poly.pdbx_strand_id
1 'polypeptide(L)'
;MSDQTSQEPTMEEILASIRRIISEDDAPGAEAAPAEEPAAEETVAEEIPIPPEEEDDGVLELTEKVETHGDIDVYAAAAPEPEPAPAYTPPSEPTAWADDAPDVGPGVGLVGDPAAAAAAAAFGALSSQILMPRDGRTLEDVVRELLRPLLKQWLDDNLPRIVQDTVQSEVERIARGGRV
;
A
#
# COMPACT_ATOMS: atom_id res chain seq x y z
N MET A 1 -34.11 -37.85 11.35
CA MET A 1 -33.24 -37.37 10.26
C MET A 1 -32.14 -36.52 10.87
N SER A 2 -30.92 -36.60 10.31
CA SER A 2 -29.70 -35.84 10.62
C SER A 2 -28.61 -36.65 11.36
N ASP A 3 -27.98 -37.57 10.63
CA ASP A 3 -26.63 -38.07 10.95
C ASP A 3 -25.98 -38.63 9.66
N GLN A 4 -25.69 -37.74 8.69
CA GLN A 4 -24.94 -38.14 7.49
C GLN A 4 -24.36 -36.95 6.69
N THR A 5 -23.55 -36.10 7.31
CA THR A 5 -22.66 -35.19 6.54
C THR A 5 -21.28 -35.00 7.20
N SER A 6 -20.98 -35.73 8.28
CA SER A 6 -19.66 -35.68 8.95
C SER A 6 -18.96 -37.04 8.89
N GLN A 7 -18.93 -37.64 7.71
CA GLN A 7 -17.88 -38.63 7.42
C GLN A 7 -16.62 -37.80 7.18
N GLU A 8 -15.65 -37.83 8.10
CA GLU A 8 -14.34 -37.21 7.84
C GLU A 8 -13.82 -37.79 6.52
N PRO A 9 -13.56 -36.95 5.49
CA PRO A 9 -13.17 -37.45 4.19
C PRO A 9 -11.88 -38.25 4.35
N THR A 10 -11.88 -39.46 3.78
CA THR A 10 -10.74 -40.35 3.84
C THR A 10 -9.57 -39.73 3.06
N MET A 11 -8.33 -40.03 3.46
CA MET A 11 -7.11 -39.50 2.81
C MET A 11 -7.15 -39.67 1.28
N GLU A 12 -7.70 -40.78 0.79
CA GLU A 12 -7.80 -41.07 -0.63
C GLU A 12 -8.79 -40.15 -1.36
N GLU A 13 -9.90 -39.75 -0.70
CA GLU A 13 -10.87 -38.80 -1.25
C GLU A 13 -10.30 -37.37 -1.29
N ILE A 14 -9.53 -36.98 -0.27
CA ILE A 14 -8.82 -35.70 -0.26
C ILE A 14 -7.82 -35.66 -1.41
N LEU A 15 -7.02 -36.71 -1.60
CA LEU A 15 -6.06 -36.81 -2.70
C LEU A 15 -6.73 -36.88 -4.07
N ALA A 16 -7.87 -37.57 -4.18
CA ALA A 16 -8.65 -37.62 -5.42
C ALA A 16 -9.29 -36.26 -5.76
N SER A 17 -9.77 -35.52 -4.75
CA SER A 17 -10.33 -34.17 -4.94
C SER A 17 -9.26 -33.19 -5.40
N ILE A 18 -8.07 -33.22 -4.80
CA ILE A 18 -6.92 -32.39 -5.23
C ILE A 18 -6.50 -32.77 -6.65
N ARG A 19 -6.38 -34.06 -6.97
CA ARG A 19 -6.02 -34.52 -8.31
C ARG A 19 -7.05 -34.11 -9.35
N ARG A 20 -8.34 -34.17 -9.02
CA ARG A 20 -9.41 -33.71 -9.89
C ARG A 20 -9.32 -32.21 -10.13
N ILE A 21 -9.14 -31.40 -9.08
CA ILE A 21 -9.00 -29.94 -9.22
C ILE A 21 -7.79 -29.59 -10.08
N ILE A 22 -6.63 -30.24 -9.85
CA ILE A 22 -5.43 -30.00 -10.66
C ILE A 22 -5.61 -30.49 -12.09
N SER A 23 -6.22 -31.65 -12.33
CA SER A 23 -6.47 -32.12 -13.71
C SER A 23 -7.59 -31.37 -14.44
N GLU A 24 -8.49 -30.72 -13.71
CA GLU A 24 -9.58 -29.91 -14.25
C GLU A 24 -9.13 -28.45 -14.50
N ASP A 25 -8.06 -28.01 -13.82
CA ASP A 25 -7.45 -26.66 -13.93
C ASP A 25 -6.11 -26.65 -14.72
N ASP A 26 -5.44 -27.79 -14.89
CA ASP A 26 -4.24 -27.95 -15.73
C ASP A 26 -4.66 -28.15 -17.20
N ALA A 27 -5.05 -27.04 -17.82
CA ALA A 27 -4.92 -26.86 -19.26
C ALA A 27 -3.68 -26.00 -19.59
N PRO A 28 -2.46 -26.55 -19.53
CA PRO A 28 -1.32 -25.95 -20.19
C PRO A 28 -1.31 -26.46 -21.64
N GLY A 29 -1.84 -25.65 -22.55
CA GLY A 29 -1.57 -25.79 -23.98
C GLY A 29 -0.10 -25.44 -24.27
N ALA A 30 0.82 -26.34 -23.91
CA ALA A 30 2.23 -26.30 -24.30
C ALA A 30 2.67 -27.72 -24.64
N GLU A 31 2.22 -28.22 -25.79
CA GLU A 31 2.74 -29.43 -26.41
C GLU A 31 3.89 -29.03 -27.34
N ALA A 32 5.07 -29.55 -27.02
CA ALA A 32 6.30 -29.33 -27.76
C ALA A 32 6.50 -30.37 -28.88
N ALA A 33 7.17 -29.89 -29.95
CA ALA A 33 7.96 -30.59 -30.98
C ALA A 33 7.28 -30.80 -32.36
N PRO A 34 8.05 -30.87 -33.50
CA PRO A 34 9.51 -30.77 -33.68
C PRO A 34 9.97 -29.77 -34.77
N ALA A 35 11.29 -29.61 -34.86
CA ALA A 35 12.02 -28.77 -35.82
C ALA A 35 11.88 -29.22 -37.29
N GLU A 36 11.73 -28.25 -38.19
CA GLU A 36 12.17 -28.29 -39.60
C GLU A 36 12.29 -26.84 -40.14
N GLU A 37 13.52 -26.37 -40.35
CA GLU A 37 13.81 -25.31 -41.33
C GLU A 37 13.98 -26.00 -42.70
N PRO A 38 13.46 -25.43 -43.81
CA PRO A 38 14.29 -24.49 -44.56
C PRO A 38 13.55 -23.34 -45.29
N ALA A 39 14.30 -22.24 -45.43
CA ALA A 39 14.42 -21.36 -46.59
C ALA A 39 13.17 -20.70 -47.26
N ALA A 40 13.14 -19.37 -47.12
CA ALA A 40 12.88 -18.34 -48.15
C ALA A 40 11.50 -18.30 -48.85
N GLU A 41 10.77 -17.20 -48.62
CA GLU A 41 10.37 -16.26 -49.69
C GLU A 41 9.75 -14.98 -49.10
N GLU A 42 10.25 -13.83 -49.55
CA GLU A 42 9.66 -12.51 -49.29
C GLU A 42 8.23 -12.46 -49.84
N THR A 43 7.24 -12.14 -49.00
CA THR A 43 6.01 -11.49 -49.47
C THR A 43 5.62 -10.40 -48.47
N VAL A 44 5.64 -9.17 -48.97
CA VAL A 44 5.08 -7.99 -48.31
C VAL A 44 3.56 -8.17 -48.26
N ALA A 45 3.02 -8.34 -47.06
CA ALA A 45 1.59 -8.18 -46.79
C ALA A 45 1.46 -7.26 -45.56
N GLU A 46 0.87 -6.10 -45.82
CA GLU A 46 0.57 -5.04 -44.87
C GLU A 46 -0.39 -5.56 -43.79
N GLU A 47 0.12 -5.83 -42.59
CA GLU A 47 -0.66 -6.32 -41.45
C GLU A 47 -1.05 -5.13 -40.56
N ILE A 48 -2.35 -4.98 -40.39
CA ILE A 48 -3.05 -3.94 -39.64
C ILE A 48 -2.50 -3.88 -38.21
N PRO A 49 -2.17 -2.69 -37.65
CA PRO A 49 -1.69 -2.61 -36.28
C PRO A 49 -2.82 -3.05 -35.34
N ILE A 50 -2.61 -4.19 -34.70
CA ILE A 50 -3.44 -4.71 -33.62
C ILE A 50 -3.25 -3.72 -32.45
N PRO A 51 -4.29 -3.01 -31.98
CA PRO A 51 -4.15 -2.23 -30.75
C PRO A 51 -3.80 -3.19 -29.61
N PRO A 52 -2.89 -2.82 -28.68
CA PRO A 52 -2.69 -3.65 -27.50
C PRO A 52 -4.02 -3.76 -26.75
N GLU A 53 -4.44 -5.00 -26.46
CA GLU A 53 -5.53 -5.23 -25.52
C GLU A 53 -5.07 -4.68 -24.17
N GLU A 54 -5.67 -3.58 -23.74
CA GLU A 54 -5.50 -3.07 -22.38
C GLU A 54 -6.25 -4.02 -21.44
N GLU A 55 -5.55 -5.02 -20.91
CA GLU A 55 -5.87 -5.55 -19.58
C GLU A 55 -5.44 -4.51 -18.54
N ASP A 56 -6.12 -3.35 -18.51
CA ASP A 56 -5.89 -2.31 -17.51
C ASP A 56 -7.08 -2.11 -16.55
N ASP A 57 -7.64 -3.23 -16.09
CA ASP A 57 -8.55 -3.22 -14.94
C ASP A 57 -7.79 -3.27 -13.60
N GLY A 58 -6.45 -3.16 -13.63
CA GLY A 58 -5.56 -3.38 -12.49
C GLY A 58 -4.55 -2.27 -12.18
N VAL A 59 -4.26 -1.35 -13.10
CA VAL A 59 -3.32 -0.24 -12.85
C VAL A 59 -4.11 1.02 -12.49
N LEU A 60 -4.28 1.23 -11.18
CA LEU A 60 -4.82 2.48 -10.68
C LEU A 60 -3.72 3.57 -10.74
N GLU A 61 -3.74 4.41 -11.78
CA GLU A 61 -2.91 5.63 -11.86
C GLU A 61 -3.41 6.70 -10.86
N LEU A 62 -2.92 6.65 -9.62
CA LEU A 62 -3.23 7.64 -8.60
C LEU A 62 -2.30 8.87 -8.72
N THR A 63 -2.47 9.63 -9.80
CA THR A 63 -1.73 10.88 -10.07
C THR A 63 -2.23 12.05 -9.21
N GLU A 64 -3.43 11.95 -8.66
CA GLU A 64 -4.00 12.92 -7.74
C GLU A 64 -3.86 12.44 -6.29
N LYS A 65 -3.18 13.23 -5.45
CA LYS A 65 -3.03 12.94 -4.03
C LYS A 65 -4.34 13.22 -3.32
N VAL A 66 -5.03 12.18 -2.87
CA VAL A 66 -6.20 12.32 -2.01
C VAL A 66 -5.74 12.73 -0.60
N GLU A 67 -6.02 13.97 -0.22
CA GLU A 67 -5.83 14.49 1.14
C GLU A 67 -7.08 14.21 1.98
N THR A 68 -7.41 12.93 2.17
CA THR A 68 -8.34 12.49 3.21
C THR A 68 -7.62 12.56 4.55
N HIS A 69 -7.55 13.77 5.09
CA HIS A 69 -7.16 13.97 6.46
C HIS A 69 -8.18 13.29 7.38
N GLY A 70 -7.83 12.11 7.90
CA GLY A 70 -8.15 11.73 9.28
C GLY A 70 -9.59 11.51 9.70
N ASP A 71 -10.61 11.73 8.87
CA ASP A 71 -12.00 11.35 9.17
C ASP A 71 -12.36 10.07 8.40
N ILE A 72 -11.97 8.93 8.98
CA ILE A 72 -12.91 7.80 8.97
C ILE A 72 -14.05 8.26 9.87
N ASP A 73 -15.07 8.86 9.27
CA ASP A 73 -16.36 9.06 9.92
C ASP A 73 -16.90 7.67 10.24
N VAL A 74 -16.54 7.15 11.41
CA VAL A 74 -17.35 6.13 12.07
C VAL A 74 -18.67 6.82 12.31
N TYR A 75 -19.61 6.58 11.42
CA TYR A 75 -20.98 7.03 11.54
C TYR A 75 -21.56 6.37 12.79
N ALA A 76 -21.34 6.99 13.95
CA ALA A 76 -22.10 6.70 15.15
C ALA A 76 -23.49 7.25 14.88
N ALA A 77 -24.31 6.43 14.21
CA ALA A 77 -25.72 6.73 14.02
C ALA A 77 -26.30 7.15 15.37
N ALA A 78 -26.82 8.37 15.43
CA ALA A 78 -27.50 8.88 16.62
C ALA A 78 -28.61 7.88 16.97
N ALA A 79 -28.43 7.15 18.07
CA ALA A 79 -29.39 6.16 18.53
C ALA A 79 -30.72 6.89 18.81
N PRO A 80 -31.85 6.46 18.21
CA PRO A 80 -33.14 7.02 18.55
C PRO A 80 -33.44 6.77 20.03
N GLU A 81 -34.06 7.76 20.69
CA GLU A 81 -34.52 7.66 22.07
C GLU A 81 -35.43 6.42 22.20
N PRO A 82 -35.16 5.50 23.15
CA PRO A 82 -35.79 4.19 23.13
C PRO A 82 -37.27 4.29 23.50
N GLU A 83 -38.15 4.01 22.52
CA GLU A 83 -39.51 3.57 22.83
C GLU A 83 -39.44 2.32 23.72
N PRO A 84 -40.38 2.10 24.67
CA PRO A 84 -40.35 0.93 25.53
C PRO A 84 -40.55 -0.34 24.67
N ALA A 85 -39.44 -0.95 24.28
CA ALA A 85 -39.42 -2.26 23.67
C ALA A 85 -40.00 -3.30 24.64
N PRO A 86 -40.69 -4.35 24.17
CA PRO A 86 -41.01 -5.49 25.02
C PRO A 86 -39.72 -5.98 25.67
N ALA A 87 -39.74 -6.25 26.98
CA ALA A 87 -38.57 -6.65 27.75
C ALA A 87 -37.87 -7.84 27.07
N TYR A 88 -36.79 -7.54 26.36
CA TYR A 88 -35.92 -8.53 25.75
C TYR A 88 -35.03 -9.06 26.87
N THR A 89 -35.27 -10.29 27.31
CA THR A 89 -34.26 -11.06 28.04
C THR A 89 -33.27 -11.59 26.99
N PRO A 90 -32.02 -11.10 26.94
CA PRO A 90 -31.03 -11.70 26.07
C PRO A 90 -30.88 -13.18 26.43
N PRO A 91 -30.75 -14.09 25.45
CA PRO A 91 -30.25 -15.42 25.76
C PRO A 91 -28.91 -15.26 26.47
N SER A 92 -28.71 -15.98 27.57
CA SER A 92 -27.42 -16.00 28.28
C SER A 92 -26.31 -16.21 27.25
N GLU A 93 -25.33 -15.30 27.21
CA GLU A 93 -24.13 -15.50 26.40
C GLU A 93 -23.59 -16.90 26.68
N PRO A 94 -23.19 -17.67 25.65
CA PRO A 94 -22.56 -18.95 25.87
C PRO A 94 -21.31 -18.70 26.73
N THR A 95 -21.38 -19.07 28.02
CA THR A 95 -20.23 -19.13 28.91
C THR A 95 -19.43 -20.39 28.59
N ALA A 96 -19.04 -20.53 27.33
CA ALA A 96 -18.13 -21.54 26.87
C ALA A 96 -16.92 -20.77 26.31
N TRP A 97 -15.75 -21.01 26.91
CA TRP A 97 -14.41 -20.43 26.64
C TRP A 97 -13.91 -19.34 27.61
N ALA A 98 -14.40 -19.28 28.86
CA ALA A 98 -13.86 -18.37 29.87
C ALA A 98 -12.85 -19.01 30.86
N ASP A 99 -12.29 -20.18 30.53
CA ASP A 99 -11.32 -20.87 31.43
C ASP A 99 -9.90 -20.99 30.83
N ASP A 100 -9.66 -20.58 29.58
CA ASP A 100 -8.33 -20.64 28.95
C ASP A 100 -8.06 -19.40 28.07
N ALA A 101 -8.48 -18.22 28.52
CA ALA A 101 -7.95 -16.98 27.95
C ALA A 101 -6.56 -16.77 28.56
N PRO A 102 -5.46 -16.72 27.75
CA PRO A 102 -4.16 -16.37 28.30
C PRO A 102 -4.27 -14.99 28.96
N ASP A 103 -3.81 -14.89 30.21
CA ASP A 103 -3.66 -13.62 30.92
C ASP A 103 -2.67 -12.74 30.15
N VAL A 104 -3.19 -11.98 29.20
CA VAL A 104 -2.45 -10.93 28.50
C VAL A 104 -2.32 -9.77 29.47
N GLY A 105 -1.37 -9.91 30.39
CA GLY A 105 -1.02 -8.86 31.33
C GLY A 105 -0.68 -7.54 30.61
N PRO A 106 -0.85 -6.39 31.27
CA PRO A 106 -0.59 -5.09 30.68
C PRO A 106 0.90 -5.01 30.30
N GLY A 107 1.18 -5.16 29.00
CA GLY A 107 2.54 -5.24 28.46
C GLY A 107 2.70 -6.20 27.28
N VAL A 108 1.76 -7.11 27.05
CA VAL A 108 1.74 -7.92 25.82
C VAL A 108 1.28 -7.02 24.67
N GLY A 109 2.22 -6.67 23.79
CA GLY A 109 1.92 -5.90 22.59
C GLY A 109 0.86 -6.61 21.75
N LEU A 110 -0.08 -5.85 21.17
CA LEU A 110 -1.13 -6.37 20.30
C LEU A 110 -0.60 -7.06 19.03
N VAL A 111 0.69 -6.90 18.75
CA VAL A 111 1.39 -7.47 17.61
C VAL A 111 2.44 -8.44 18.14
N GLY A 112 2.43 -9.67 17.63
CA GLY A 112 3.46 -10.64 17.95
C GLY A 112 4.82 -10.23 17.36
N ASP A 113 5.91 -10.55 18.07
CA ASP A 113 7.29 -10.36 17.63
C ASP A 113 7.55 -10.77 16.16
N PRO A 114 7.08 -11.93 15.65
CA PRO A 114 7.31 -12.30 14.25
C PRO A 114 6.61 -11.36 13.27
N ALA A 115 5.41 -10.86 13.59
CA ALA A 115 4.68 -9.92 12.74
C ALA A 115 5.36 -8.54 12.73
N ALA A 116 5.85 -8.09 13.89
CA ALA A 116 6.63 -6.86 13.99
C ALA A 116 7.95 -6.95 13.20
N ALA A 117 8.66 -8.09 13.30
CA ALA A 117 9.89 -8.34 12.54
C ALA A 117 9.64 -8.38 11.03
N ALA A 118 8.56 -9.03 10.58
CA ALA A 118 8.18 -9.07 9.17
C ALA A 118 7.87 -7.68 8.61
N ALA A 119 7.14 -6.85 9.37
CA ALA A 119 6.86 -5.47 8.98
C ALA A 119 8.16 -4.65 8.87
N ALA A 120 9.05 -4.73 9.86
CA ALA A 120 10.33 -4.03 9.85
C ALA A 120 11.22 -4.46 8.65
N ALA A 121 11.23 -5.75 8.30
CA ALA A 121 11.97 -6.27 7.15
C ALA A 121 11.42 -5.74 5.82
N ALA A 122 10.09 -5.67 5.66
CA ALA A 122 9.46 -5.13 4.45
C ALA A 122 9.80 -3.65 4.24
N PHE A 123 9.75 -2.84 5.31
CA PHE A 123 10.18 -1.43 5.25
C PHE A 123 11.68 -1.28 4.95
N GLY A 124 12.52 -2.14 5.51
CA GLY A 124 13.96 -2.18 5.22
C GLY A 124 14.24 -2.50 3.75
N ALA A 125 13.56 -3.49 3.19
CA ALA A 125 13.67 -3.86 1.77
C ALA A 125 13.25 -2.69 0.86
N LEU A 126 12.11 -2.06 1.14
CA LEU A 126 11.63 -0.90 0.40
C LEU A 126 12.62 0.27 0.45
N SER A 127 13.15 0.58 1.65
CA SER A 127 14.15 1.64 1.80
C SER A 127 15.41 1.35 0.98
N SER A 128 15.87 0.10 0.95
CA SER A 128 17.05 -0.27 0.16
C SER A 128 16.81 -0.14 -1.35
N GLN A 129 15.57 -0.36 -1.80
CA GLN A 129 15.18 -0.22 -3.20
C GLN A 129 15.07 1.24 -3.65
N ILE A 130 14.68 2.14 -2.74
CA ILE A 130 14.57 3.59 -3.00
C ILE A 130 15.94 4.27 -3.02
N LEU A 131 16.95 3.68 -2.38
CA LEU A 131 18.27 4.29 -2.22
C LEU A 131 19.18 4.26 -3.46
N MET A 132 18.76 3.71 -4.61
CA MET A 132 19.64 3.69 -5.79
C MET A 132 18.96 3.83 -7.16
N PRO A 133 19.35 4.85 -7.91
CA PRO A 133 19.54 4.77 -9.35
C PRO A 133 21.02 5.02 -9.71
N ARG A 134 21.79 3.94 -9.94
CA ARG A 134 23.18 3.90 -10.46
C ARG A 134 24.26 4.71 -9.71
N ASP A 135 25.49 4.22 -9.87
CA ASP A 135 26.77 4.68 -9.30
C ASP A 135 26.78 6.11 -8.71
N GLY A 136 26.64 6.19 -7.38
CA GLY A 136 26.98 7.36 -6.58
C GLY A 136 26.03 8.56 -6.64
N ARG A 137 24.89 8.50 -7.34
CA ARG A 137 23.85 9.54 -7.24
C ARG A 137 22.77 9.12 -6.26
N THR A 138 22.69 9.86 -5.16
CA THR A 138 21.57 9.72 -4.22
C THR A 138 20.35 10.49 -4.71
N LEU A 139 19.16 10.13 -4.22
CA LEU A 139 17.96 10.95 -4.42
C LEU A 139 18.19 12.40 -3.98
N GLU A 140 18.98 12.61 -2.92
CA GLU A 140 19.35 13.95 -2.46
C GLU A 140 20.12 14.74 -3.53
N ASP A 141 21.04 14.10 -4.27
CA ASP A 141 21.79 14.76 -5.33
C ASP A 141 20.87 15.20 -6.48
N VAL A 142 19.90 14.37 -6.84
CA VAL A 142 18.88 14.69 -7.86
C VAL A 142 17.98 15.82 -7.37
N VAL A 143 17.45 15.73 -6.15
CA VAL A 143 16.60 16.78 -5.55
C VAL A 143 17.36 18.09 -5.43
N ARG A 144 18.65 18.06 -5.06
CA ARG A 144 19.51 19.25 -4.96
C ARG A 144 19.80 19.86 -6.33
N GLU A 145 19.98 19.05 -7.37
CA GLU A 145 20.14 19.52 -8.74
C GLU A 145 18.87 20.24 -9.23
N LEU A 146 17.69 19.69 -8.91
CA LEU A 146 16.39 20.26 -9.29
C LEU A 146 15.99 21.50 -8.46
N LEU A 147 16.28 21.53 -7.16
CA LEU A 147 15.93 22.65 -6.29
C LEU A 147 16.87 23.85 -6.45
N ARG A 148 18.12 23.64 -6.85
CA ARG A 148 19.10 24.73 -7.01
C ARG A 148 18.63 25.87 -7.92
N PRO A 149 18.12 25.64 -9.15
CA PRO A 149 17.65 26.74 -10.01
C PRO A 149 16.43 27.45 -9.43
N LEU A 150 15.49 26.71 -8.82
CA LEU A 150 14.28 27.28 -8.23
C LEU A 150 14.58 28.17 -7.03
N LEU A 151 15.45 27.70 -6.12
CA LEU A 151 15.88 28.47 -4.96
C LEU A 151 16.70 29.68 -5.39
N LYS A 152 17.55 29.55 -6.41
CA LYS A 152 18.32 30.68 -6.94
C LYS A 152 17.42 31.77 -7.49
N GLN A 153 16.46 31.43 -8.35
CA GLN A 153 15.52 32.40 -8.91
C GLN A 153 14.70 33.07 -7.81
N TRP A 154 14.16 32.28 -6.88
CA TRP A 154 13.40 32.83 -5.75
C TRP A 154 14.24 33.79 -4.92
N LEU A 155 15.50 33.45 -4.67
CA LEU A 155 16.41 34.27 -3.87
C LEU A 155 16.84 35.52 -4.64
N ASP A 156 17.05 35.45 -5.96
CA ASP A 156 17.30 36.62 -6.81
C ASP A 156 16.10 37.59 -6.78
N ASP A 157 14.87 37.08 -6.77
CA ASP A 157 13.64 37.88 -6.74
C ASP A 157 13.30 38.44 -5.33
N ASN A 158 13.63 37.71 -4.25
CA ASN A 158 13.16 38.02 -2.90
C ASN A 158 14.24 38.56 -1.95
N LEU A 159 15.53 38.30 -2.22
CA LEU A 159 16.63 38.75 -1.36
C LEU A 159 16.68 40.27 -1.18
N PRO A 160 16.43 41.13 -2.19
CA PRO A 160 16.47 42.58 -1.99
C PRO A 160 15.52 43.04 -0.89
N ARG A 161 14.30 42.48 -0.85
CA ARG A 161 13.30 42.82 0.17
C ARG A 161 13.72 42.32 1.56
N ILE A 162 14.15 41.07 1.66
CA ILE A 162 14.59 40.46 2.94
C ILE A 162 15.74 41.27 3.56
N VAL A 163 16.69 41.72 2.74
CA VAL A 163 17.82 42.54 3.22
C VAL A 163 17.34 43.93 3.64
N GLN A 164 16.44 44.58 2.90
CA GLN A 164 15.89 45.89 3.28
C GLN A 164 15.18 45.82 4.64
N ASP A 165 14.33 44.82 4.85
CA ASP A 165 13.60 44.62 6.11
C ASP A 165 14.57 44.40 7.28
N THR A 166 15.64 43.62 7.06
CA THR A 166 16.67 43.34 8.07
C THR A 166 17.52 44.57 8.38
N VAL A 167 17.96 45.32 7.37
CA VAL A 167 18.75 46.55 7.54
C VAL A 167 17.93 47.64 8.21
N GLN A 168 16.66 47.80 7.84
CA GLN A 168 15.77 48.78 8.49
C GLN A 168 15.60 48.45 9.97
N SER A 169 15.35 47.17 10.31
CA SER A 169 15.28 46.70 11.69
C SER A 169 16.57 46.98 12.46
N GLU A 170 17.73 46.77 11.82
CA GLU A 170 19.04 47.00 12.43
C GLU A 170 19.35 48.50 12.63
N VAL A 171 19.02 49.35 11.65
CA VAL A 171 19.16 50.81 11.76
C VAL A 171 18.23 51.36 12.83
N GLU A 172 16.98 50.91 12.91
CA GLU A 172 16.06 51.29 13.98
C GLU A 172 16.59 50.88 15.35
N ARG A 173 17.18 49.69 15.46
CA ARG A 173 17.81 49.21 16.69
C ARG A 173 18.98 50.10 17.10
N ILE A 174 19.86 50.46 16.16
CA ILE A 174 21.01 51.36 16.42
C ILE A 174 20.53 52.77 16.75
N ALA A 175 19.53 53.30 16.03
CA ALA A 175 18.97 54.62 16.27
C ALA A 175 18.30 54.73 17.66
N ARG A 176 17.73 53.63 18.15
CA ARG A 176 17.16 53.52 19.49
C ARG A 176 18.24 53.30 20.56
N GLY A 177 19.27 52.50 20.26
CA GLY A 177 20.36 52.16 21.17
C GLY A 177 21.47 53.20 21.27
N GLY A 178 21.60 54.10 20.31
CA GLY A 178 22.61 55.18 20.29
C GLY A 178 22.18 56.48 21.01
N ARG A 179 21.00 56.50 21.64
CA ARG A 179 20.47 57.66 22.38
C ARG A 179 20.48 57.46 23.91
N VAL A 180 21.35 56.61 24.43
CA VAL A 180 21.55 56.41 25.89
C VAL A 180 22.99 56.73 26.25
#